data_AF-F0IGG9-F1
#
_entry.id   AF-F0IGG9-F1
#
_cell.length_a   1.000
_cell.length_b   1.000
_cell.length_c   1.000
_cell.angle_alpha   90.00
_cell.angle_beta   90.00
_cell.angle_gamma   90.00
#
_symmetry.space_group_name_H-M   'P 1'
#
loop_
_entity.id
_entity.type
_entity.pdbx_description
1 polymer ?
#
loop_
_entity_poly.entity_id
_entity_poly.type
_entity_poly.pdbx_seq_one_letter_code
_entity_poly.pdbx_strand_id
1 'polypeptide(L)'
;MKNLVLFLFLVANISLAQQRYIGQINDPDGHTNIRKSPNSKAEIIGKLLKNEYFFYIENPSGWYEVSTQRKVQGFVHKSRIQKVDDKELIALKINFGDYAENTHDTIVKLNTLKEANPFFIIGYNYPKIPYKETEGNELWVSNKDIKLEFVTKKVNKSDYKFKINKNGVTEMITEKGESVWGYFYSKDYPEKEIAYIRITFAGKTPYLLPKTKYLFNSTLLSVRVYDRENGQYMIDFMGGDGAEGYNALFVFDEKGLIKRFLYRNF
;
A
#
# COMPACT_ATOMS: atom_id res chain seq x y z
N MET A 1 33.10 -31.05 40.04
CA MET A 1 33.64 -31.10 38.66
C MET A 1 32.66 -30.36 37.76
N LYS A 2 33.22 -29.68 36.75
CA LYS A 2 32.63 -28.60 35.96
C LYS A 2 31.39 -29.02 35.15
N ASN A 3 30.48 -28.05 35.06
CA ASN A 3 29.34 -27.92 34.15
C ASN A 3 29.62 -28.42 32.74
N LEU A 4 28.62 -29.05 32.13
CA LEU A 4 28.44 -29.00 30.68
C LEU A 4 26.95 -28.83 30.35
N VAL A 5 26.47 -27.59 30.46
CA VAL A 5 25.21 -27.18 29.85
C VAL A 5 25.51 -26.99 28.36
N LEU A 6 25.08 -27.95 27.55
CA LEU A 6 25.19 -27.88 26.10
C LEU A 6 24.20 -26.84 25.58
N PHE A 7 24.66 -25.60 25.41
CA PHE A 7 23.94 -24.57 24.67
C PHE A 7 23.96 -24.95 23.18
N LEU A 8 22.89 -25.59 22.69
CA LEU A 8 22.62 -25.66 21.27
C LEU A 8 22.30 -24.23 20.80
N PHE A 9 23.30 -23.55 20.21
CA PHE A 9 23.06 -22.41 19.34
C PHE A 9 22.31 -22.91 18.10
N LEU A 10 20.98 -22.89 18.17
CA LEU A 10 20.16 -22.91 16.97
C LEU A 10 20.45 -21.59 16.26
N VAL A 11 21.42 -21.58 15.35
CA VAL A 11 21.61 -20.48 14.42
C VAL A 11 20.40 -20.52 13.51
N ALA A 12 19.31 -19.89 13.95
CA ALA A 12 18.23 -19.55 13.05
C ALA A 12 18.91 -18.80 11.91
N ASN A 13 18.85 -19.36 10.70
CA ASN A 13 19.09 -18.61 9.48
C ASN A 13 17.98 -17.54 9.43
N ILE A 14 18.14 -16.50 10.24
CA ILE A 14 17.45 -15.24 10.04
C ILE A 14 18.07 -14.75 8.74
N SER A 15 17.49 -15.14 7.62
CA SER A 15 17.59 -14.34 6.42
C SER A 15 17.08 -12.98 6.85
N LEU A 16 18.00 -12.09 7.23
CA LEU A 16 17.71 -10.68 7.39
C LEU A 16 17.26 -10.27 5.99
N ALA A 17 15.96 -10.22 5.79
CA ALA A 17 15.37 -9.74 4.55
C ALA A 17 16.06 -8.40 4.27
N GLN A 18 16.86 -8.35 3.20
CA GLN A 18 17.62 -7.16 2.89
C GLN A 18 16.62 -6.06 2.55
N GLN A 19 16.70 -4.98 3.31
CA GLN A 19 15.82 -3.83 3.20
C GLN A 19 15.95 -3.21 1.81
N ARG A 20 14.84 -3.06 1.11
CA ARG A 20 14.76 -2.43 -0.19
C ARG A 20 14.34 -0.98 -0.01
N TYR A 21 14.92 -0.13 -0.83
CA TYR A 21 14.63 1.29 -0.89
C TYR A 21 14.18 1.66 -2.28
N ILE A 22 13.47 2.78 -2.39
CA ILE A 22 13.19 3.41 -3.68
C ILE A 22 14.21 4.51 -3.91
N GLY A 23 14.75 4.59 -5.13
CA GLY A 23 15.76 5.56 -5.52
C GLY A 23 15.47 6.15 -6.90
N GLN A 24 16.18 7.23 -7.20
CA GLN A 24 16.34 7.77 -8.55
C GLN A 24 17.82 7.84 -8.87
N ILE A 25 18.18 8.08 -10.13
CA ILE A 25 19.57 8.33 -10.47
C ILE A 25 19.95 9.79 -10.24
N ASN A 26 21.21 10.01 -9.89
CA ASN A 26 21.87 11.31 -10.00
C ASN A 26 23.06 11.16 -10.95
N ASP A 27 22.77 11.21 -12.25
CA ASP A 27 23.78 11.09 -13.31
C ASP A 27 23.66 12.28 -14.27
N PRO A 28 24.73 13.08 -14.48
CA PRO A 28 24.73 14.18 -15.44
C PRO A 28 24.33 13.76 -16.86
N ASP A 29 24.62 12.52 -17.25
CA ASP A 29 24.33 11.98 -18.58
C ASP A 29 22.84 11.66 -18.80
N GLY A 30 22.00 11.90 -17.78
CA GLY A 30 20.56 11.62 -17.84
C GLY A 30 20.20 10.13 -17.79
N HIS A 31 21.18 9.24 -17.67
CA HIS A 31 20.99 7.80 -17.48
C HIS A 31 22.18 7.18 -16.76
N THR A 32 21.99 5.99 -16.19
CA THR A 32 23.08 5.15 -15.69
C THR A 32 22.90 3.69 -16.10
N ASN A 33 24.00 2.96 -16.27
CA ASN A 33 23.97 1.59 -16.75
C ASN A 33 23.73 0.59 -15.61
N ILE A 34 22.81 -0.34 -15.83
CA ILE A 34 22.62 -1.52 -14.97
C ILE A 34 23.57 -2.61 -15.46
N ARG A 35 24.42 -3.13 -14.58
CA ARG A 35 25.43 -4.13 -14.92
C ARG A 35 25.07 -5.50 -14.35
N LYS A 36 25.50 -6.56 -15.03
CA LYS A 36 25.25 -7.95 -14.61
C LYS A 36 26.00 -8.37 -13.34
N SER A 37 27.06 -7.65 -12.99
CA SER A 37 27.89 -7.92 -11.81
C SER A 37 28.42 -6.61 -11.21
N PRO A 38 28.80 -6.58 -9.91
CA PRO A 38 29.15 -5.36 -9.18
C PRO A 38 30.56 -4.82 -9.53
N ASN A 39 30.82 -4.52 -10.80
CA ASN A 39 32.05 -3.89 -11.25
C ASN A 39 31.88 -3.12 -12.57
N SER A 40 32.76 -2.16 -12.84
CA SER A 40 32.66 -1.25 -13.99
C SER A 40 32.94 -1.90 -15.35
N LYS A 41 33.50 -3.12 -15.39
CA LYS A 41 33.80 -3.87 -16.62
C LYS A 41 32.73 -4.90 -16.97
N ALA A 42 31.76 -5.12 -16.08
CA ALA A 42 30.70 -6.09 -16.30
C ALA A 42 29.75 -5.70 -17.44
N GLU A 43 29.16 -6.69 -18.08
CA GLU A 43 28.15 -6.56 -19.13
C GLU A 43 27.03 -5.59 -18.70
N ILE A 44 26.67 -4.67 -19.61
CA ILE A 44 25.54 -3.76 -19.42
C ILE A 44 24.28 -4.49 -19.88
N ILE A 45 23.33 -4.67 -18.96
CA ILE A 45 22.08 -5.43 -19.19
C ILE A 45 20.83 -4.55 -19.16
N GLY A 46 21.01 -3.25 -18.92
CA GLY A 46 19.91 -2.28 -18.91
C GLY A 46 20.38 -0.87 -18.58
N LYS A 47 19.43 0.04 -18.50
CA LYS A 47 19.65 1.45 -18.14
C LYS A 47 18.55 1.92 -17.20
N LEU A 48 18.92 2.76 -16.25
CA LEU A 48 18.00 3.59 -15.47
C LEU A 48 18.06 5.00 -16.07
N LEU A 49 16.90 5.61 -16.30
CA LEU A 49 16.81 6.96 -16.85
C LEU A 49 16.59 8.01 -15.75
N LYS A 50 16.94 9.26 -16.05
CA LYS A 50 16.62 10.39 -15.18
C LYS A 50 15.12 10.44 -14.92
N ASN A 51 14.75 10.71 -13.67
CA ASN A 51 13.38 10.70 -13.15
C ASN A 51 12.69 9.32 -13.06
N GLU A 52 13.31 8.22 -13.51
CA GLU A 52 12.80 6.86 -13.29
C GLU A 52 13.07 6.44 -11.83
N TYR A 53 12.02 5.97 -11.14
CA TYR A 53 12.17 5.37 -9.82
C TYR A 53 12.45 3.88 -9.95
N PHE A 54 13.29 3.34 -9.09
CA PHE A 54 13.62 1.91 -9.06
C PHE A 54 13.83 1.45 -7.63
N PHE A 55 13.75 0.15 -7.41
CA PHE A 55 14.14 -0.43 -6.12
C PHE A 55 15.63 -0.68 -6.10
N TYR A 56 16.26 -0.49 -4.93
CA TYR A 56 17.64 -0.89 -4.70
C TYR A 56 17.86 -1.44 -3.28
N ILE A 57 18.92 -2.22 -3.12
CA ILE A 57 19.36 -2.78 -1.84
C ILE A 57 20.75 -2.23 -1.53
N GLU A 58 20.90 -1.60 -0.36
CA GLU A 58 22.21 -1.14 0.11
C GLU A 58 23.08 -2.29 0.58
N ASN A 59 24.37 -2.21 0.28
CA ASN A 59 25.35 -3.13 0.81
C ASN A 59 26.74 -2.47 0.94
N PRO A 60 27.66 -3.05 1.73
CA PRO A 60 28.98 -2.46 1.96
C PRO A 60 29.88 -2.35 0.73
N SER A 61 29.64 -3.10 -0.35
CA SER A 61 30.52 -3.12 -1.53
C SER A 61 30.48 -1.83 -2.36
N GLY A 62 29.45 -1.01 -2.16
CA GLY A 62 29.19 0.19 -2.96
C GLY A 62 28.54 -0.05 -4.31
N TRP A 63 28.30 -1.31 -4.70
CA TRP A 63 27.48 -1.67 -5.86
C TRP A 63 26.15 -2.21 -5.38
N TYR A 64 25.11 -1.40 -5.51
CA TYR A 64 23.76 -1.75 -5.05
C TYR A 64 23.07 -2.61 -6.09
N GLU A 65 22.41 -3.66 -5.62
CA GLU A 65 21.48 -4.42 -6.45
C GLU A 65 20.27 -3.52 -6.72
N VAL A 66 19.82 -3.47 -7.97
CA VAL A 66 18.68 -2.68 -8.41
C VAL A 66 17.66 -3.57 -9.12
N SER A 67 16.38 -3.25 -8.98
CA SER A 67 15.29 -3.87 -9.72
C SER A 67 14.39 -2.80 -10.31
N THR A 68 14.18 -2.85 -11.62
CA THR A 68 13.28 -1.94 -12.34
C THR A 68 11.87 -2.50 -12.43
N GLN A 69 10.92 -1.66 -12.80
CA GLN A 69 9.53 -2.06 -13.05
C GLN A 69 9.41 -2.91 -14.33
N ARG A 70 10.41 -2.85 -15.21
CA ARG A 70 10.54 -3.71 -16.40
C ARG A 70 11.21 -5.06 -16.09
N LYS A 71 11.30 -5.43 -14.81
CA LYS A 71 11.89 -6.69 -14.30
C LYS A 71 13.37 -6.89 -14.64
N VAL A 72 14.10 -5.80 -14.93
CA VAL A 72 15.56 -5.86 -15.07
C VAL A 72 16.18 -5.81 -13.67
N GLN A 73 17.01 -6.81 -13.36
CA GLN A 73 17.75 -6.92 -12.09
C GLN A 73 19.26 -6.94 -12.36
N GLY A 74 20.02 -6.16 -11.61
CA GLY A 74 21.47 -6.05 -11.77
C GLY A 74 22.08 -5.08 -10.76
N PHE A 75 23.24 -4.51 -11.09
CA PHE A 75 24.04 -3.71 -10.17
C PHE A 75 24.33 -2.32 -10.70
N VAL A 76 24.21 -1.32 -9.82
CA VAL A 76 24.55 0.08 -10.08
C VAL A 76 25.42 0.60 -8.93
N HIS A 77 26.49 1.33 -9.27
CA HIS A 77 27.36 1.92 -8.24
C HIS A 77 26.61 3.00 -7.45
N LYS A 78 26.75 3.00 -6.11
CA LYS A 78 26.03 3.89 -5.19
C LYS A 78 26.16 5.38 -5.53
N SER A 79 27.29 5.79 -6.14
CA SER A 79 27.51 7.18 -6.53
C SER A 79 26.52 7.67 -7.60
N ARG A 80 25.79 6.77 -8.25
CA ARG A 80 24.79 7.09 -9.28
C ARG A 80 23.37 7.09 -8.72
N ILE A 81 23.18 6.70 -7.46
CA ILE A 81 21.86 6.55 -6.84
C ILE A 81 21.62 7.71 -5.89
N GLN A 82 20.50 8.40 -6.09
CA GLN A 82 19.94 9.37 -5.18
C GLN A 82 18.86 8.70 -4.33
N LYS A 83 19.03 8.79 -3.01
CA LYS A 83 17.98 8.43 -2.05
C LYS A 83 16.81 9.41 -2.19
N VAL A 84 15.59 8.89 -2.17
CA VAL A 84 14.37 9.69 -2.18
C VAL A 84 13.54 9.33 -0.95
N ASP A 85 12.55 10.16 -0.62
CA ASP A 85 11.58 9.84 0.42
C ASP A 85 10.59 8.78 -0.11
N ASP A 86 10.83 7.53 0.24
CA ASP A 86 10.01 6.38 -0.15
C ASP A 86 8.59 6.44 0.45
N LYS A 87 8.40 7.19 1.54
CA LYS A 87 7.10 7.38 2.19
C LYS A 87 6.14 8.17 1.32
N GLU A 88 6.65 9.01 0.43
CA GLU A 88 5.85 9.79 -0.53
C GLU A 88 5.54 9.02 -1.82
N LEU A 89 6.13 7.84 -2.01
CA LEU A 89 6.01 7.05 -3.23
C LEU A 89 5.09 5.86 -3.03
N ILE A 90 4.69 5.22 -4.13
CA ILE A 90 3.96 3.96 -4.10
C ILE A 90 4.27 3.13 -5.34
N ALA A 91 4.59 1.86 -5.14
CA ALA A 91 4.82 0.89 -6.19
C ALA A 91 3.52 0.15 -6.55
N LEU A 92 3.04 0.36 -7.77
CA LEU A 92 1.74 -0.09 -8.26
C LEU A 92 1.92 -1.09 -9.40
N LYS A 93 0.92 -1.95 -9.56
CA LYS A 93 0.61 -2.62 -10.82
C LYS A 93 -0.60 -1.92 -11.42
N ILE A 94 -0.47 -1.45 -12.65
CA ILE A 94 -1.47 -0.64 -13.34
C ILE A 94 -1.90 -1.27 -14.66
N ASN A 95 -3.08 -0.89 -15.15
CA ASN A 95 -3.58 -1.21 -16.49
C ASN A 95 -4.16 0.06 -17.14
N PHE A 96 -3.94 0.27 -18.44
CA PHE A 96 -4.40 1.45 -19.19
C PHE A 96 -5.70 1.24 -19.99
N GLY A 97 -6.41 0.11 -19.84
CA GLY A 97 -7.70 -0.15 -20.50
C GLY A 97 -8.36 -1.47 -20.10
N ASP A 98 -9.40 -1.86 -20.83
CA ASP A 98 -10.22 -3.04 -20.51
C ASP A 98 -9.54 -4.39 -20.83
N TYR A 99 -8.38 -4.36 -21.49
CA TYR A 99 -7.63 -5.56 -21.86
C TYR A 99 -6.67 -5.94 -20.74
N ALA A 100 -6.96 -7.05 -20.06
CA ALA A 100 -6.21 -7.57 -18.92
C ALA A 100 -4.71 -7.79 -19.16
N GLU A 101 -4.26 -7.89 -20.42
CA GLU A 101 -2.88 -8.21 -20.79
C GLU A 101 -1.92 -7.01 -20.70
N ASN A 102 -2.43 -5.77 -20.73
CA ASN A 102 -1.59 -4.55 -20.73
C ASN A 102 -1.22 -4.07 -19.31
N THR A 103 -0.75 -4.99 -18.46
CA THR A 103 -0.33 -4.66 -17.09
C THR A 103 1.09 -4.14 -17.03
N HIS A 104 1.31 -3.08 -16.25
CA HIS A 104 2.62 -2.46 -16.06
C HIS A 104 2.90 -2.26 -14.58
N ASP A 105 4.13 -2.54 -14.15
CA ASP A 105 4.59 -2.05 -12.86
C ASP A 105 5.00 -0.59 -12.99
N THR A 106 4.74 0.21 -11.96
CA THR A 106 5.16 1.61 -11.90
C THR A 106 5.46 2.01 -10.46
N ILE A 107 6.20 3.10 -10.29
CA ILE A 107 6.33 3.79 -9.01
C ILE A 107 5.99 5.26 -9.26
N VAL A 108 5.03 5.77 -8.48
CA VAL A 108 4.55 7.15 -8.60
C VAL A 108 4.52 7.83 -7.24
N LYS A 109 4.38 9.16 -7.22
CA LYS A 109 4.14 9.89 -5.97
C LYS A 109 2.70 9.70 -5.52
N LEU A 110 2.49 9.42 -4.23
CA LEU A 110 1.18 9.27 -3.60
C LEU A 110 0.29 10.50 -3.80
N ASN A 111 0.86 11.69 -3.90
CA ASN A 111 0.12 12.94 -4.11
C ASN A 111 -0.29 13.18 -5.57
N THR A 112 0.24 12.41 -6.52
CA THR A 112 -0.15 12.49 -7.94
C THR A 112 -1.34 11.61 -8.29
N LEU A 113 -1.71 10.69 -7.39
CA LEU A 113 -2.91 9.88 -7.57
C LEU A 113 -4.17 10.74 -7.46
N LYS A 114 -5.11 10.53 -8.38
CA LYS A 114 -6.38 11.26 -8.49
C LYS A 114 -7.56 10.31 -8.29
N GLU A 115 -8.71 10.84 -7.91
CA GLU A 115 -9.93 10.02 -7.78
C GLU A 115 -10.23 9.23 -9.06
N ALA A 116 -10.08 9.87 -10.23
CA ALA A 116 -10.06 9.23 -11.54
C ALA A 116 -8.64 9.30 -12.12
N ASN A 117 -7.95 8.16 -12.16
CA ASN A 117 -6.61 8.06 -12.73
C ASN A 117 -6.70 7.72 -14.22
N PRO A 118 -5.69 8.09 -15.04
CA PRO A 118 -5.61 7.66 -16.44
C PRO A 118 -5.27 6.16 -16.61
N PHE A 119 -5.25 5.41 -15.51
CA PHE A 119 -4.96 3.98 -15.43
C PHE A 119 -5.72 3.36 -14.25
N PHE A 120 -6.03 2.08 -14.35
CA PHE A 120 -6.56 1.29 -13.24
C PHE A 120 -5.43 0.82 -12.35
N ILE A 121 -5.61 0.97 -11.03
CA ILE A 121 -4.73 0.33 -10.05
C ILE A 121 -5.26 -1.08 -9.81
N ILE A 122 -4.51 -2.08 -10.29
CA ILE A 122 -4.90 -3.50 -10.24
C ILE A 122 -4.08 -4.32 -9.25
N GLY A 123 -3.12 -3.69 -8.58
CA GLY A 123 -2.33 -4.31 -7.53
C GLY A 123 -1.18 -3.44 -7.06
N TYR A 124 -0.40 -4.00 -6.14
CA TYR A 124 0.69 -3.31 -5.49
C TYR A 124 1.95 -4.20 -5.49
N ASN A 125 3.11 -3.59 -5.71
CA ASN A 125 4.39 -4.29 -5.78
C ASN A 125 5.07 -4.35 -4.40
N TYR A 126 4.34 -4.89 -3.42
CA TYR A 126 4.76 -5.05 -2.04
C TYR A 126 4.39 -6.44 -1.52
N PRO A 127 5.14 -7.00 -0.56
CA PRO A 127 4.75 -8.24 0.12
C PRO A 127 3.37 -8.12 0.77
N LYS A 128 2.44 -8.99 0.36
CA LYS A 128 1.13 -9.11 1.00
C LYS A 128 1.27 -9.88 2.31
N ILE A 129 0.68 -9.37 3.38
CA ILE A 129 0.62 -10.04 4.68
C ILE A 129 -0.51 -11.08 4.65
N PRO A 130 -0.23 -12.34 5.03
CA PRO A 130 -1.27 -13.36 5.16
C PRO A 130 -2.35 -12.93 6.14
N TYR A 131 -3.60 -13.23 5.81
CA TYR A 131 -4.75 -12.99 6.68
C TYR A 131 -5.33 -14.32 7.15
N LYS A 132 -6.00 -14.30 8.30
CA LYS A 132 -6.85 -15.40 8.74
C LYS A 132 -8.30 -14.93 8.63
N GLU A 133 -9.09 -15.61 7.80
CA GLU A 133 -10.53 -15.35 7.76
C GLU A 133 -11.11 -15.58 9.15
N THR A 134 -11.83 -14.56 9.60
CA THR A 134 -12.58 -14.54 10.85
C THR A 134 -14.00 -14.10 10.48
N GLU A 135 -14.94 -14.40 11.35
CA GLU A 135 -16.40 -14.38 11.14
C GLU A 135 -16.95 -13.18 10.35
N GLY A 136 -18.12 -13.31 9.72
CA GLY A 136 -18.61 -12.51 8.59
C GLY A 136 -18.65 -10.96 8.69
N ASN A 137 -18.25 -10.36 9.81
CA ASN A 137 -18.11 -8.91 10.01
C ASN A 137 -16.72 -8.47 10.50
N GLU A 138 -15.76 -9.37 10.67
CA GLU A 138 -14.41 -9.10 11.16
C GLU A 138 -13.33 -9.71 10.26
N LEU A 139 -12.18 -9.06 10.18
CA LEU A 139 -11.00 -9.59 9.49
C LEU A 139 -9.75 -9.29 10.30
N TRP A 140 -8.95 -10.34 10.50
CA TRP A 140 -7.73 -10.27 11.28
C TRP A 140 -6.52 -10.57 10.37
N VAL A 141 -5.57 -9.64 10.33
CA VAL A 141 -4.36 -9.74 9.52
C VAL A 141 -3.16 -9.55 10.42
N SER A 142 -2.16 -10.44 10.34
CA SER A 142 -0.99 -10.32 11.20
C SER A 142 0.25 -10.97 10.62
N ASN A 143 1.40 -10.39 10.93
CA ASN A 143 2.71 -11.04 10.83
C ASN A 143 3.46 -10.88 12.16
N LYS A 144 4.78 -11.06 12.15
CA LYS A 144 5.63 -10.90 13.34
C LYS A 144 5.68 -9.46 13.88
N ASP A 145 5.40 -8.47 13.03
CA ASP A 145 5.63 -7.05 13.33
C ASP A 145 4.32 -6.30 13.62
N ILE A 146 3.20 -6.71 13.02
CA ILE A 146 1.91 -6.05 13.15
C ILE A 146 0.73 -7.02 13.29
N LYS A 147 -0.31 -6.54 13.99
CA LYS A 147 -1.68 -7.08 13.99
C LYS A 147 -2.65 -5.98 13.57
N LEU A 148 -3.57 -6.32 12.67
CA LEU A 148 -4.66 -5.48 12.20
C LEU A 148 -5.98 -6.19 12.42
N GLU A 149 -6.96 -5.45 12.94
CA GLU A 149 -8.35 -5.87 13.10
C GLU A 149 -9.23 -4.91 12.29
N PHE A 150 -9.92 -5.42 11.28
CA PHE A 150 -10.90 -4.66 10.49
C PHE A 150 -12.29 -5.15 10.85
N VAL A 151 -13.10 -4.30 11.48
CA VAL A 151 -14.45 -4.66 11.92
C VAL A 151 -15.48 -3.77 11.26
N THR A 152 -16.53 -4.40 10.75
CA THR A 152 -17.72 -3.75 10.19
C THR A 152 -18.92 -3.95 11.10
N LYS A 153 -19.88 -3.02 11.03
CA LYS A 153 -21.16 -3.10 11.73
C LYS A 153 -22.28 -2.60 10.83
N LYS A 154 -23.53 -2.87 11.22
CA LYS A 154 -24.70 -2.24 10.58
C LYS A 154 -24.70 -0.74 10.83
N VAL A 155 -25.10 0.03 9.84
CA VAL A 155 -25.25 1.49 9.96
C VAL A 155 -26.36 1.81 10.93
N ASN A 156 -26.08 2.70 11.89
CA ASN A 156 -27.11 3.35 12.68
C ASN A 156 -27.50 4.68 12.03
N LYS A 157 -28.72 4.75 11.48
CA LYS A 157 -29.21 5.93 10.74
C LYS A 157 -29.14 7.23 11.55
N SER A 158 -29.33 7.16 12.88
CA SER A 158 -29.29 8.35 13.75
C SER A 158 -27.93 9.01 13.84
N ASP A 159 -26.86 8.31 13.49
CA ASP A 159 -25.48 8.81 13.61
C ASP A 159 -25.11 9.76 12.44
N TYR A 160 -26.02 9.93 11.48
CA TYR A 160 -25.76 10.61 10.21
C TYR A 160 -26.78 11.71 9.89
N LYS A 161 -26.30 12.70 9.14
CA LYS A 161 -27.13 13.79 8.61
C LYS A 161 -27.60 13.44 7.20
N PHE A 162 -28.77 13.95 6.86
CA PHE A 162 -29.36 13.80 5.54
C PHE A 162 -29.81 15.16 5.00
N LYS A 163 -29.71 15.35 3.68
CA LYS A 163 -30.26 16.52 2.97
C LYS A 163 -31.09 16.05 1.78
N ILE A 164 -32.05 16.86 1.37
CA ILE A 164 -32.78 16.64 0.11
C ILE A 164 -32.03 17.39 -0.99
N ASN A 165 -31.65 16.70 -2.06
CA ASN A 165 -30.97 17.32 -3.20
C ASN A 165 -31.98 18.03 -4.13
N LYS A 166 -31.47 18.71 -5.17
CA LYS A 166 -32.30 19.48 -6.12
C LYS A 166 -33.36 18.65 -6.86
N ASN A 167 -33.18 17.33 -6.92
CA ASN A 167 -34.08 16.40 -7.59
C ASN A 167 -35.06 15.74 -6.61
N GLY A 168 -35.13 16.21 -5.35
CA GLY A 168 -36.02 15.66 -4.32
C GLY A 168 -35.51 14.37 -3.66
N VAL A 169 -34.28 13.94 -3.95
CA VAL A 169 -33.72 12.69 -3.42
C VAL A 169 -33.01 12.95 -2.08
N THR A 170 -33.25 12.09 -1.10
CA THR A 170 -32.59 12.17 0.22
C THR A 170 -31.17 11.60 0.14
N GLU A 171 -30.18 12.41 0.48
CA GLU A 171 -28.76 12.08 0.45
C GLU A 171 -28.16 12.13 1.85
N MET A 172 -27.42 11.09 2.23
CA MET A 172 -26.59 11.09 3.43
C MET A 172 -25.36 11.97 3.21
N ILE A 173 -25.04 12.81 4.20
CA ILE A 173 -23.93 13.77 4.12
C ILE A 173 -22.99 13.71 5.31
N THR A 174 -21.76 14.18 5.08
CA THR A 174 -20.80 14.43 6.15
C THR A 174 -21.28 15.57 7.05
N GLU A 175 -20.64 15.74 8.20
CA GLU A 175 -20.87 16.89 9.09
C GLU A 175 -20.65 18.25 8.38
N LYS A 176 -19.83 18.27 7.32
CA LYS A 176 -19.54 19.43 6.48
C LYS A 176 -20.49 19.58 5.28
N GLY A 177 -21.46 18.68 5.12
CA GLY A 177 -22.43 18.71 4.02
C GLY A 177 -21.97 18.08 2.70
N GLU A 178 -20.81 17.41 2.72
CA GLU A 178 -20.22 16.71 1.56
C GLU A 178 -20.90 15.35 1.36
N SER A 179 -20.84 14.83 0.14
CA SER A 179 -21.32 13.47 -0.18
C SER A 179 -20.45 12.40 0.48
N VAL A 180 -21.06 11.25 0.78
CA VAL A 180 -20.40 10.09 1.38
C VAL A 180 -20.01 9.06 0.31
N TRP A 181 -19.21 8.06 0.68
CA TRP A 181 -18.69 7.05 -0.26
C TRP A 181 -19.38 5.69 -0.09
N GLY A 182 -19.62 5.01 -1.22
CA GLY A 182 -20.15 3.64 -1.20
C GLY A 182 -21.65 3.53 -0.99
N TYR A 183 -22.37 4.61 -1.27
CA TYR A 183 -23.80 4.69 -1.01
C TYR A 183 -24.51 5.33 -2.20
N PHE A 184 -25.53 4.63 -2.70
CA PHE A 184 -26.36 5.11 -3.81
C PHE A 184 -27.59 5.84 -3.27
N TYR A 185 -27.79 7.07 -3.76
CA TYR A 185 -28.78 8.01 -3.24
C TYR A 185 -30.24 7.52 -3.35
N SER A 186 -30.52 6.53 -4.22
CA SER A 186 -31.86 5.96 -4.36
C SER A 186 -32.20 4.91 -3.31
N LYS A 187 -31.22 4.44 -2.52
CA LYS A 187 -31.49 3.61 -1.33
C LYS A 187 -31.89 4.51 -0.15
N ASP A 188 -32.48 3.95 0.89
CA ASP A 188 -32.85 4.74 2.09
C ASP A 188 -31.62 5.20 2.89
N TYR A 189 -30.63 4.31 3.07
CA TYR A 189 -29.33 4.52 3.72
C TYR A 189 -28.40 3.30 3.48
N PRO A 190 -27.07 3.39 3.67
CA PRO A 190 -26.16 2.25 3.48
C PRO A 190 -26.35 1.17 4.55
N GLU A 191 -26.01 -0.08 4.23
CA GLU A 191 -26.26 -1.22 5.12
C GLU A 191 -25.15 -1.39 6.18
N LYS A 192 -23.89 -1.23 5.77
CA LYS A 192 -22.71 -1.47 6.62
C LYS A 192 -21.78 -0.27 6.65
N GLU A 193 -21.16 -0.07 7.80
CA GLU A 193 -20.07 0.89 8.00
C GLU A 193 -18.88 0.20 8.67
N ILE A 194 -17.71 0.83 8.54
CA ILE A 194 -16.51 0.43 9.28
C ILE A 194 -16.72 0.84 10.74
N ALA A 195 -16.79 -0.15 11.65
CA ALA A 195 -16.83 0.10 13.08
C ALA A 195 -15.49 0.64 13.56
N TYR A 196 -14.41 -0.06 13.20
CA TYR A 196 -13.04 0.38 13.41
C TYR A 196 -12.06 -0.41 12.55
N ILE A 197 -10.88 0.18 12.36
CA ILE A 197 -9.68 -0.54 11.95
C ILE A 197 -8.65 -0.30 13.05
N ARG A 198 -8.30 -1.34 13.81
CA ARG A 198 -7.32 -1.26 14.90
C ARG A 198 -5.98 -1.78 14.43
N ILE A 199 -4.93 -1.00 14.68
CA ILE A 199 -3.55 -1.35 14.33
C ILE A 199 -2.76 -1.54 15.63
N THR A 200 -2.02 -2.64 15.72
CA THR A 200 -1.12 -2.94 16.84
C THR A 200 0.25 -3.33 16.29
N PHE A 201 1.27 -2.51 16.58
CA PHE A 201 2.66 -2.86 16.29
C PHE A 201 3.24 -3.69 17.43
N ALA A 202 4.17 -4.60 17.14
CA ALA A 202 4.78 -5.48 18.12
C ALA A 202 5.40 -4.67 19.29
N GLY A 203 4.95 -4.95 20.52
CA GLY A 203 5.40 -4.24 21.73
C GLY A 203 4.86 -2.81 21.89
N LYS A 204 3.86 -2.41 21.10
CA LYS A 204 3.27 -1.05 21.14
C LYS A 204 1.80 -1.09 21.52
N THR A 205 1.31 0.03 22.04
CA THR A 205 -0.13 0.23 22.28
C THR A 205 -0.89 0.35 20.96
N PRO A 206 -2.09 -0.25 20.85
CA PRO A 206 -2.88 -0.14 19.63
C PRO A 206 -3.43 1.27 19.42
N TYR A 207 -3.68 1.64 18.16
CA TYR A 207 -4.45 2.82 17.80
C TYR A 207 -5.55 2.50 16.78
N LEU A 208 -6.56 3.36 16.70
CA LEU A 208 -7.61 3.28 15.68
C LEU A 208 -7.20 4.10 14.47
N LEU A 209 -7.23 3.48 13.29
CA LEU A 209 -6.92 4.17 12.04
C LEU A 209 -7.98 5.26 11.78
N PRO A 210 -7.59 6.54 11.69
CA PRO A 210 -8.54 7.63 11.51
C PRO A 210 -9.05 7.70 10.05
N LYS A 211 -10.04 8.57 9.82
CA LYS A 211 -10.61 8.87 8.48
C LYS A 211 -11.29 7.68 7.78
N THR A 212 -11.82 6.75 8.56
CA THR A 212 -12.60 5.59 8.09
C THR A 212 -14.12 5.85 8.05
N LYS A 213 -14.62 6.87 8.76
CA LYS A 213 -16.04 7.29 8.72
C LYS A 213 -16.45 7.71 7.30
N TYR A 214 -17.72 7.51 6.97
CA TYR A 214 -18.33 7.81 5.66
C TYR A 214 -17.82 6.95 4.49
N LEU A 215 -17.15 5.83 4.79
CA LEU A 215 -16.81 4.77 3.85
C LEU A 215 -17.78 3.61 4.08
N PHE A 216 -18.81 3.53 3.26
CA PHE A 216 -19.89 2.58 3.47
C PHE A 216 -19.73 1.32 2.63
N ASN A 217 -20.43 0.27 3.05
CA ASN A 217 -20.54 -1.00 2.35
C ASN A 217 -19.17 -1.59 1.97
N SER A 218 -18.17 -1.47 2.86
CA SER A 218 -16.83 -2.06 2.66
C SER A 218 -16.90 -3.59 2.60
N THR A 219 -16.17 -4.19 1.67
CA THR A 219 -16.13 -5.65 1.47
C THR A 219 -14.91 -6.26 2.16
N LEU A 220 -15.10 -7.00 3.26
CA LEU A 220 -13.97 -7.63 3.98
C LEU A 220 -13.13 -8.57 3.10
N LEU A 221 -13.75 -9.32 2.20
CA LEU A 221 -13.06 -10.20 1.25
C LEU A 221 -12.12 -9.47 0.30
N SER A 222 -12.32 -8.16 0.10
CA SER A 222 -11.45 -7.33 -0.74
C SER A 222 -10.23 -6.80 0.02
N VAL A 223 -10.25 -6.80 1.36
CA VAL A 223 -9.19 -6.19 2.15
C VAL A 223 -7.87 -6.93 1.92
N ARG A 224 -6.83 -6.17 1.65
CA ARG A 224 -5.44 -6.65 1.57
C ARG A 224 -4.57 -5.74 2.40
N VAL A 225 -3.57 -6.32 3.04
CA VAL A 225 -2.57 -5.57 3.82
C VAL A 225 -1.20 -5.90 3.25
N TYR A 226 -0.37 -4.88 3.08
CA TYR A 226 0.98 -5.01 2.55
C TYR A 226 1.98 -4.44 3.54
N ASP A 227 3.12 -5.12 3.62
CA ASP A 227 4.34 -4.58 4.21
C ASP A 227 5.02 -3.72 3.16
N ARG A 228 5.12 -2.41 3.41
CA ARG A 228 5.83 -1.48 2.52
C ARG A 228 7.31 -1.35 2.85
N GLU A 229 7.80 -2.20 3.75
CA GLU A 229 9.10 -2.15 4.38
C GLU A 229 9.26 -0.87 5.22
N ASN A 230 10.39 -0.73 5.93
CA ASN A 230 10.76 0.50 6.66
C ASN A 230 9.74 0.92 7.75
N GLY A 231 9.03 -0.06 8.32
CA GLY A 231 8.01 0.17 9.36
C GLY A 231 6.73 0.83 8.84
N GLN A 232 6.54 0.88 7.52
CA GLN A 232 5.35 1.40 6.87
C GLN A 232 4.50 0.25 6.33
N TYR A 233 3.19 0.39 6.47
CA TYR A 233 2.21 -0.59 6.04
C TYR A 233 1.11 0.08 5.25
N MET A 234 0.35 -0.74 4.54
CA MET A 234 -0.73 -0.27 3.69
C MET A 234 -1.91 -1.23 3.72
N ILE A 235 -3.12 -0.68 3.75
CA ILE A 235 -4.36 -1.43 3.54
C ILE A 235 -4.99 -0.94 2.24
N ASP A 236 -5.35 -1.89 1.38
CA ASP A 236 -6.24 -1.67 0.25
C ASP A 236 -7.55 -2.42 0.48
N PHE A 237 -8.67 -1.80 0.13
CA PHE A 237 -9.97 -2.46 0.14
C PHE A 237 -10.96 -1.76 -0.79
N MET A 238 -11.99 -2.50 -1.16
CA MET A 238 -13.14 -2.01 -1.94
C MET A 238 -14.35 -1.81 -1.04
N GLY A 239 -15.24 -0.94 -1.46
CA GLY A 239 -16.57 -0.82 -0.89
C GLY A 239 -17.55 -0.19 -1.86
N GLY A 240 -18.79 -0.05 -1.41
CA GLY A 240 -19.88 0.50 -2.20
C GLY A 240 -20.73 -0.54 -2.89
N ASP A 241 -21.71 -0.06 -3.64
CA ASP A 241 -22.70 -0.88 -4.33
C ASP A 241 -22.93 -0.35 -5.75
N GLY A 242 -22.92 -1.25 -6.73
CA GLY A 242 -23.05 -0.91 -8.16
C GLY A 242 -22.12 0.24 -8.59
N ALA A 243 -22.71 1.28 -9.18
CA ALA A 243 -22.00 2.46 -9.67
C ALA A 243 -21.31 3.30 -8.56
N GLU A 244 -21.65 3.06 -7.29
CA GLU A 244 -21.05 3.74 -6.14
C GLU A 244 -19.84 2.99 -5.57
N GLY A 245 -19.34 2.00 -6.31
CA GLY A 245 -18.09 1.31 -6.00
C GLY A 245 -16.91 2.27 -5.88
N TYR A 246 -16.09 2.05 -4.86
CA TYR A 246 -14.86 2.78 -4.62
C TYR A 246 -13.76 1.84 -4.13
N ASN A 247 -12.52 2.32 -4.28
CA ASN A 247 -11.34 1.73 -3.70
C ASN A 247 -10.78 2.69 -2.67
N ALA A 248 -10.30 2.14 -1.57
CA ALA A 248 -9.71 2.89 -0.48
C ALA A 248 -8.31 2.37 -0.18
N LEU A 249 -7.38 3.31 -0.10
CA LEU A 249 -5.98 3.08 0.18
C LEU A 249 -5.58 3.87 1.42
N PHE A 250 -5.08 3.16 2.42
CA PHE A 250 -4.56 3.75 3.65
C PHE A 250 -3.10 3.35 3.83
N VAL A 251 -2.21 4.33 3.92
CA VAL A 251 -0.79 4.16 4.25
C VAL A 251 -0.57 4.66 5.67
N PHE A 252 0.10 3.87 6.51
CA PHE A 252 0.30 4.17 7.92
C PHE A 252 1.62 3.60 8.44
N ASP A 253 2.08 4.11 9.58
CA ASP A 253 3.21 3.60 10.34
C ASP A 253 2.88 3.65 11.85
N GLU A 254 3.86 3.39 12.72
CA GLU A 254 3.69 3.43 14.18
C GLU A 254 3.14 4.79 14.68
N LYS A 255 3.43 5.89 13.97
CA LYS A 255 2.98 7.24 14.34
C LYS A 255 1.55 7.52 13.90
N GLY A 256 0.95 6.65 13.08
CA GLY A 256 -0.44 6.74 12.65
C GLY A 256 -0.62 6.83 11.14
N LEU A 257 -1.71 7.48 10.72
CA LEU A 257 -2.06 7.59 9.30
C LEU A 257 -1.13 8.58 8.57
N ILE A 258 -0.48 8.10 7.51
CA ILE A 258 0.36 8.92 6.63
C ILE A 258 -0.47 9.45 5.46
N LYS A 259 -1.20 8.54 4.79
CA LYS A 259 -2.00 8.89 3.60
C LYS A 259 -3.30 8.11 3.59
N ARG A 260 -4.38 8.82 3.24
CA ARG A 260 -5.64 8.24 2.78
C ARG A 260 -5.86 8.68 1.35
N PHE A 261 -6.23 7.73 0.51
CA PHE A 261 -6.54 7.98 -0.89
C PHE A 261 -7.76 7.15 -1.28
N LEU A 262 -8.75 7.80 -1.90
CA LEU A 262 -9.94 7.15 -2.43
C LEU A 262 -9.95 7.36 -3.94
N TYR A 263 -10.34 6.31 -4.66
CA TYR A 263 -10.38 6.35 -6.11
C TYR A 263 -11.38 5.36 -6.65
N ARG A 264 -11.63 5.48 -7.96
CA ARG A 264 -12.55 4.63 -8.68
C ARG A 264 -11.81 4.05 -9.90
N ASN A 265 -11.95 2.75 -10.11
CA ASN A 265 -11.40 2.03 -11.26
C ASN A 265 -12.54 1.83 -12.28
N PHE A 266 -12.95 2.90 -12.95
CA PHE A 266 -13.90 2.87 -14.05
C PHE A 266 -13.62 3.99 -15.04
#